data_AF-A0A258RI54-F1
#
_entry.id   AF-A0A258RI54-F1
#
_cell.length_a   1.000
_cell.length_b   1.000
_cell.length_c   1.000
_cell.angle_alpha   90.00
_cell.angle_beta   90.00
_cell.angle_gamma   90.00
#
_symmetry.space_group_name_H-M   'P 1'
#
loop_
_entity.id
_entity.type
_entity.pdbx_description
1 polymer ?
#
loop_
_entity_poly.entity_id
_entity_poly.type
_entity_poly.pdbx_seq_one_letter_code
_entity_poly.pdbx_strand_id
1 'polypeptide(L)'
;MTPVPQRVEGLRGTVLRAALGKGSKSEREAIWLDTACGRYVLRRKDGPSFGDSALEMWVGREVACSGFIVDYVLLAEHIEAIDGAG
;
A
#
# COMPACT_ATOMS: atom_id res chain seq x y z
N MET A 1 20.34 12.21 -2.21
CA MET A 1 19.11 12.96 -2.50
C MET A 1 17.99 12.27 -1.74
N THR A 2 17.33 12.95 -0.79
CA THR A 2 16.20 12.35 -0.05
C THR A 2 14.98 12.38 -0.96
N PRO A 3 14.25 11.26 -1.14
CA PRO A 3 13.02 11.28 -1.93
C PRO A 3 12.02 12.27 -1.32
N VAL A 4 11.48 13.15 -2.17
CA VAL A 4 10.45 14.11 -1.76
C VAL A 4 9.12 13.38 -1.68
N PRO A 5 8.39 13.45 -0.55
CA PRO A 5 7.08 12.84 -0.45
C PRO A 5 6.09 13.41 -1.47
N GLN A 6 5.40 12.53 -2.20
CA GLN A 6 4.35 12.90 -3.13
C GLN A 6 2.98 12.64 -2.50
N ARG A 7 2.15 13.69 -2.35
CA ARG A 7 0.77 13.56 -1.91
C ARG A 7 -0.07 12.85 -2.97
N VAL A 8 -0.95 11.94 -2.55
CA VAL A 8 -1.98 11.31 -3.40
C VAL A 8 -3.34 11.38 -2.73
N GLU A 9 -4.38 11.56 -3.53
CA GLU A 9 -5.77 11.58 -3.10
C GLU A 9 -6.56 10.55 -3.92
N GLY A 10 -7.13 9.54 -3.26
CA GLY A 10 -7.94 8.52 -3.91
C GLY A 10 -7.21 7.65 -4.93
N LEU A 11 -5.91 7.36 -4.72
CA LEU A 11 -5.15 6.47 -5.60
C LEU A 11 -5.76 5.06 -5.52
N ARG A 12 -6.23 4.58 -6.67
CA ARG A 12 -6.96 3.30 -6.77
C ARG A 12 -6.05 2.15 -7.12
N GLY A 13 -6.33 0.99 -6.54
CA GLY A 13 -5.66 -0.24 -6.90
C GLY A 13 -6.17 -1.44 -6.14
N THR A 14 -5.70 -2.61 -6.55
CA THR A 14 -6.00 -3.87 -5.88
C THR A 14 -4.95 -4.12 -4.80
N VAL A 15 -5.40 -4.46 -3.60
CA VAL A 15 -4.47 -4.81 -2.52
C VAL A 15 -4.02 -6.26 -2.67
N LEU A 16 -2.71 -6.48 -2.73
CA LEU A 16 -2.11 -7.79 -2.97
C LEU A 16 -1.04 -8.11 -1.92
N ARG A 17 -0.97 -9.36 -1.50
CA ARG A 17 0.17 -9.89 -0.76
C ARG A 17 1.24 -10.38 -1.74
N ALA A 18 2.49 -9.93 -1.57
CA ALA A 18 3.63 -10.53 -2.27
C ALA A 18 4.96 -10.22 -1.55
N ALA A 19 5.96 -11.04 -1.87
CA ALA A 19 7.35 -10.85 -1.45
C ALA A 19 7.91 -9.48 -1.86
N LEU A 20 8.57 -8.81 -0.91
CA LEU A 20 9.40 -7.63 -1.08
C LEU A 20 10.87 -8.06 -1.00
N GLY A 21 11.68 -7.63 -1.97
CA GLY A 21 13.12 -7.92 -1.98
C GLY A 21 13.45 -9.37 -2.33
N LYS A 22 12.68 -9.98 -3.24
CA LYS A 22 12.87 -11.37 -3.69
C LYS A 22 14.34 -11.68 -4.00
N GLY A 23 14.89 -12.73 -3.39
CA GLY A 23 16.29 -13.13 -3.53
C GLY A 23 17.30 -12.39 -2.64
N SER A 24 16.82 -11.54 -1.72
CA SER A 24 17.65 -10.87 -0.70
C SER A 24 17.53 -11.55 0.66
N LYS A 25 18.54 -11.38 1.53
CA LYS A 25 18.48 -11.76 2.95
C LYS A 25 17.37 -11.03 3.72
N SER A 26 16.80 -9.99 3.14
CA SER A 26 15.69 -9.21 3.70
C SER A 26 14.35 -9.50 3.01
N GLU A 27 14.25 -10.61 2.26
CA GLU A 27 13.00 -11.03 1.66
C GLU A 27 11.93 -11.20 2.74
N ARG A 28 10.80 -10.52 2.56
CA ARG A 28 9.67 -10.58 3.48
C ARG A 28 8.36 -10.43 2.72
N GLU A 29 7.31 -10.99 3.27
CA GLU A 29 5.96 -10.71 2.79
C GLU A 29 5.58 -9.26 3.10
N ALA A 30 4.97 -8.59 2.13
CA ALA A 30 4.44 -7.25 2.26
C ALA A 30 3.05 -7.17 1.63
N ILE A 31 2.25 -6.22 2.13
CA ILE A 31 0.99 -5.83 1.50
C ILE A 31 1.30 -4.70 0.54
N TRP A 32 0.73 -4.79 -0.66
CA TRP A 32 0.96 -3.85 -1.74
C TRP A 32 -0.35 -3.32 -2.27
N LEU A 33 -0.32 -2.09 -2.80
CA LEU A 33 -1.35 -1.56 -3.68
C LEU A 33 -0.86 -1.66 -5.12
N ASP A 34 -1.54 -2.47 -5.93
CA ASP A 34 -1.26 -2.63 -7.36
C ASP A 34 -2.20 -1.73 -8.17
N THR A 35 -1.61 -0.74 -8.84
CA THR A 35 -2.34 0.32 -9.55
C THR A 35 -1.97 0.30 -11.03
N ALA A 36 -2.76 1.00 -11.86
CA ALA A 36 -2.46 1.10 -13.28
C ALA A 36 -1.11 1.78 -13.61
N CYS A 37 -0.56 2.58 -12.68
CA CYS A 37 0.70 3.32 -12.87
C CYS A 37 1.89 2.72 -12.13
N GLY A 38 1.70 1.62 -11.40
CA GLY A 38 2.76 0.96 -10.66
C GLY A 38 2.27 0.34 -9.35
N ARG A 39 3.21 -0.24 -8.62
CA ARG A 39 2.92 -0.97 -7.38
C ARG A 39 3.65 -0.34 -6.20
N TYR A 40 2.94 -0.16 -5.10
CA TYR A 40 3.46 0.46 -3.89
C TYR A 40 3.31 -0.46 -2.69
N VAL A 41 4.33 -0.53 -1.82
CA VAL A 41 4.16 -1.18 -0.51
C VAL A 41 3.19 -0.34 0.29
N LEU A 42 2.05 -0.92 0.66
CA LEU A 42 1.01 -0.24 1.40
C LEU A 42 1.31 -0.33 2.89
N ARG A 43 1.33 0.82 3.56
CA ARG A 43 1.47 0.94 5.02
C ARG A 43 0.49 1.97 5.52
N ARG A 44 -0.13 1.74 6.68
CA ARG A 44 -0.87 2.79 7.36
C ARG A 44 0.11 3.76 8.00
N LYS A 45 -0.16 5.07 7.91
CA LYS A 45 0.65 6.12 8.53
C LYS A 45 0.77 5.93 10.05
N ASP A 46 -0.33 5.56 10.70
CA ASP A 46 -0.41 5.34 12.15
C ASP A 46 -0.30 3.85 12.54
N GLY A 47 0.03 2.97 11.59
CA GLY A 47 0.18 1.54 11.80
C GLY A 47 1.60 1.12 12.20
N PRO A 48 1.79 -0.12 12.67
CA PRO A 48 3.11 -0.66 12.90
C PRO A 48 3.92 -0.71 11.60
N SER A 49 5.25 -0.62 11.71
CA SER A 49 6.10 -0.55 10.53
C SER A 49 6.15 -1.83 9.71
N PHE A 50 5.91 -2.97 10.36
CA PHE A 50 5.89 -4.31 9.77
C PHE A 50 4.75 -5.12 10.40
N GLY A 51 4.17 -6.05 9.65
CA GLY A 51 3.16 -6.97 10.17
C GLY A 51 1.85 -6.31 10.59
N ASP A 52 1.45 -5.21 9.94
CA ASP A 52 0.17 -4.56 10.21
C ASP A 52 -1.00 -5.44 9.75
N SER A 53 -1.51 -6.29 10.64
CA SER A 53 -2.59 -7.23 10.35
C SER A 53 -3.90 -6.53 9.98
N ALA A 54 -4.06 -5.23 10.30
CA ALA A 54 -5.22 -4.46 9.88
C ALA A 54 -5.26 -4.24 8.36
N LEU A 55 -4.13 -4.37 7.66
CA LEU A 55 -4.12 -4.30 6.19
C LEU A 55 -4.62 -5.59 5.53
N GLU A 56 -4.67 -6.70 6.26
CA GLU A 56 -5.04 -8.01 5.73
C GLU A 56 -6.48 -8.06 5.25
N MET A 57 -7.38 -7.31 5.90
CA MET A 57 -8.79 -7.22 5.51
C MET A 57 -9.02 -6.60 4.12
N TRP A 58 -7.99 -5.95 3.55
CA TRP A 58 -8.07 -5.34 2.23
C TRP A 58 -7.53 -6.25 1.13
N VAL A 59 -6.76 -7.29 1.45
CA VAL A 59 -6.13 -8.17 0.46
C VAL A 59 -7.20 -8.80 -0.45
N GLY A 60 -6.99 -8.66 -1.75
CA GLY A 60 -7.92 -9.09 -2.81
C GLY A 60 -8.99 -8.07 -3.18
N ARG A 61 -9.09 -6.94 -2.47
CA ARG A 61 -10.10 -5.89 -2.70
C ARG A 61 -9.51 -4.72 -3.47
N GLU A 62 -10.38 -4.06 -4.24
CA GLU A 62 -10.06 -2.76 -4.83
C GLU A 62 -10.35 -1.65 -3.81
N VAL A 63 -9.35 -0.79 -3.58
CA VAL A 63 -9.42 0.30 -2.60
C VAL A 63 -8.98 1.62 -3.21
N ALA A 64 -9.44 2.71 -2.62
CA ALA A 64 -8.89 4.05 -2.84
C ALA A 64 -8.08 4.47 -1.60
N CYS A 65 -6.86 4.94 -1.84
CA CYS A 65 -5.93 5.35 -0.78
C CYS A 65 -5.58 6.84 -0.91
N SER A 66 -5.63 7.55 0.22
CA SER A 66 -5.09 8.91 0.34
C SER A 66 -3.91 8.92 1.31
N GLY A 67 -2.88 9.70 1.00
CA GLY A 67 -1.67 9.79 1.82
C GLY A 67 -0.44 10.23 1.05
N PHE A 68 0.71 9.63 1.35
CA PHE A 68 1.99 10.05 0.77
C PHE A 68 2.77 8.87 0.19
N ILE A 69 3.24 9.01 -1.04
CA ILE A 69 4.22 8.12 -1.64
C ILE A 69 5.62 8.64 -1.32
N VAL A 70 6.45 7.78 -0.75
CA VAL A 70 7.88 8.03 -0.54
C VAL A 70 8.64 6.83 -1.10
N ASP A 71 9.40 7.05 -2.16
CA ASP A 71 10.03 5.97 -2.93
C ASP A 71 8.97 4.97 -3.43
N TYR A 72 9.04 3.70 -3.04
CA TYR A 72 8.05 2.67 -3.40
C TYR A 72 7.00 2.42 -2.30
N VAL A 73 6.97 3.22 -1.24
CA VAL A 73 6.06 3.04 -0.10
C VAL A 73 4.93 4.06 -0.17
N LEU A 74 3.68 3.59 -0.10
CA LEU A 74 2.51 4.41 0.15
C LEU A 74 2.18 4.38 1.65
N LEU A 75 2.39 5.52 2.32
CA LEU A 75 1.91 5.77 3.68
C LEU A 75 0.46 6.29 3.61
N ALA A 76 -0.49 5.38 3.74
CA ALA A 76 -1.91 5.66 3.70
C ALA A 76 -2.39 6.29 5.01
N GLU A 77 -3.00 7.47 4.89
CA GLU A 77 -3.76 8.13 5.95
C GLU A 77 -5.21 7.64 5.96
N HIS A 78 -5.74 7.31 4.78
CA HIS A 78 -7.09 6.79 4.59
C HIS A 78 -7.08 5.66 3.56
N ILE A 79 -7.90 4.64 3.81
CA ILE A 79 -8.15 3.50 2.92
C ILE A 79 -9.64 3.26 2.93
N GLU A 80 -10.27 3.26 1.77
CA GLU A 80 -11.68 2.91 1.60
C GLU A 80 -11.85 1.87 0.51
N ALA A 81 -12.82 0.98 0.69
CA ALA A 81 -13.22 0.09 -0.39
C ALA A 81 -13.90 0.89 -1.50
N ILE A 82 -13.61 0.49 -2.74
CA ILE A 82 -14.35 0.96 -3.93
C ILE A 82 -15.57 0.06 -4.19
N ASP A 83 -15.75 -0.98 -3.35
CA ASP A 83 -16.92 -1.87 -3.38
C ASP A 83 -18.18 -1.03 -3.53
N GLY A 84 -18.81 -1.18 -4.69
CA GLY A 84 -19.93 -0.35 -5.11
C GLY A 84 -21.01 -0.33 -4.04
N ALA A 85 -21.62 0.83 -3.87
CA ALA A 85 -22.96 0.92 -3.34
C ALA A 85 -23.83 -0.14 -4.04
N GLY A 86 -24.16 -1.20 -3.30
CA GLY A 86 -25.28 -2.07 -3.62
C GLY A 86 -26.59 -1.38 -3.30
#